data_AF-A0A7T4N310-F1
#
_entry.id   AF-A0A7T4N310-F1
#
_cell.length_a   1.000
_cell.length_b   1.000
_cell.length_c   1.000
_cell.angle_alpha   90.00
_cell.angle_beta   90.00
_cell.angle_gamma   90.00
#
_symmetry.space_group_name_H-M   'P 1'
#
loop_
_entity.id
_entity.type
_entity.pdbx_description
1 polymer ?
#
loop_
_entity_poly.entity_id
_entity_poly.type
_entity_poly.pdbx_seq_one_letter_code
_entity_poly.pdbx_strand_id
1 'polypeptide(L)'
;MRTIGFDGGHSIYELGPAQDVVLFFECVKAYAEHDHPETDWSLLTDRLYRRYLRREELRPALGLMMQVQEIFALKPAKSAIEWNPNMLGDLQKSWLSSDQATLADVFERYFERFEKACNSAESFFESFSIYQPVRVVISDTPGFMRDKNKPLAEYDALEGKPFWLQ
;
A
#
# COMPACT_ATOMS: atom_id res chain seq x y z
N MET A 1 -5.75 -15.30 9.78
CA MET A 1 -5.89 -13.92 9.26
C MET A 1 -4.80 -13.71 8.22
N ARG A 2 -5.13 -13.17 7.06
CA ARG A 2 -4.14 -12.87 6.02
C ARG A 2 -3.62 -11.46 6.26
N THR A 3 -2.37 -11.36 6.69
CA THR A 3 -1.66 -10.09 6.85
C THR A 3 -1.04 -9.70 5.52
N ILE A 4 -1.13 -8.42 5.18
CA ILE A 4 -0.64 -7.85 3.94
C ILE A 4 0.51 -6.90 4.27
N GLY A 5 1.49 -6.77 3.38
CA GLY A 5 2.62 -5.87 3.53
C GLY A 5 3.14 -5.32 2.21
N PHE A 6 4.01 -4.33 2.29
CA PHE A 6 4.84 -3.90 1.17
C PHE A 6 6.11 -4.75 1.10
N ASP A 7 6.33 -5.42 -0.03
CA ASP A 7 7.60 -6.06 -0.40
C ASP A 7 8.48 -5.01 -1.09
N GLY A 8 9.76 -4.92 -0.69
CA GLY A 8 10.72 -4.02 -1.31
C GLY A 8 12.15 -4.45 -0.99
N GLY A 9 12.96 -4.68 -2.03
CA GLY A 9 14.35 -5.12 -1.88
C GLY A 9 14.45 -6.50 -1.21
N HIS A 10 14.85 -6.51 0.05
CA HIS A 10 15.06 -7.72 0.86
C HIS A 10 14.11 -7.82 2.06
N SER A 11 13.14 -6.90 2.18
CA SER A 11 12.30 -6.76 3.37
C SER A 11 10.81 -6.71 3.04
N ILE A 12 9.99 -7.25 3.94
CA ILE A 12 8.54 -7.10 3.93
C ILE A 12 8.16 -6.21 5.11
N TYR A 13 7.40 -5.16 4.85
CA TYR A 13 6.88 -4.25 5.85
C TYR A 13 5.37 -4.45 5.96
N GLU A 14 4.93 -5.13 7.02
CA GLU A 14 3.51 -5.47 7.20
C GLU A 14 2.62 -4.22 7.27
N LEU A 15 1.34 -4.31 7.00
CA LEU A 15 0.43 -3.16 7.04
C LEU A 15 -0.77 -3.46 7.92
N GLY A 16 -1.21 -4.71 7.87
CA GLY A 16 -2.29 -5.24 8.67
C GLY A 16 -3.12 -6.24 7.90
N PRO A 17 -4.31 -6.56 8.43
CA PRO A 17 -5.32 -7.36 7.76
C PRO A 17 -5.65 -6.79 6.38
N ALA A 18 -5.98 -7.66 5.41
CA ALA A 18 -6.26 -7.24 4.03
C ALA A 18 -7.33 -6.14 3.91
N GLN A 19 -8.33 -6.13 4.81
CA GLN A 19 -9.38 -5.10 4.81
C GLN A 19 -8.88 -3.71 5.19
N ASP A 20 -7.87 -3.60 6.05
CA ASP A 20 -7.25 -2.30 6.37
C ASP A 20 -6.52 -1.74 5.15
N VAL A 21 -5.83 -2.61 4.41
CA VAL A 21 -5.12 -2.23 3.18
C VAL A 21 -6.09 -1.85 2.07
N VAL A 22 -7.21 -2.58 1.94
CA VAL A 22 -8.29 -2.19 1.01
C VAL A 22 -8.81 -0.81 1.37
N LEU A 23 -9.13 -0.56 2.64
CA LEU A 23 -9.65 0.73 3.10
C LEU A 23 -8.67 1.87 2.80
N PHE A 24 -7.36 1.65 3.02
CA PHE A 24 -6.34 2.64 2.63
C PHE A 24 -6.46 3.03 1.16
N PHE A 25 -6.46 2.06 0.24
CA PHE A 25 -6.55 2.34 -1.19
C PHE A 25 -7.92 2.89 -1.61
N GLU A 26 -9.00 2.52 -0.94
CA GLU A 26 -10.32 3.14 -1.14
C GLU A 26 -10.30 4.62 -0.75
N CYS A 27 -9.67 4.98 0.38
CA CYS A 27 -9.47 6.37 0.76
C CYS A 27 -8.59 7.12 -0.25
N VAL A 28 -7.53 6.49 -0.80
CA VAL A 28 -6.69 7.11 -1.85
C VAL A 28 -7.54 7.41 -3.08
N LYS A 29 -8.39 6.47 -3.52
CA LYS A 29 -9.29 6.70 -4.65
C LYS A 29 -10.31 7.80 -4.36
N ALA A 30 -10.93 7.77 -3.19
CA ALA A 30 -11.99 8.70 -2.82
C ALA A 30 -11.50 10.13 -2.61
N TYR A 31 -10.31 10.32 -2.02
CA TYR A 31 -9.85 11.64 -1.59
C TYR A 31 -8.66 12.18 -2.37
N ALA A 32 -7.94 11.35 -3.10
CA ALA A 32 -6.89 11.81 -4.02
C ALA A 32 -7.38 11.71 -5.46
N GLU A 33 -7.67 10.50 -5.96
CA GLU A 33 -8.02 10.30 -7.38
C GLU A 33 -9.32 11.01 -7.80
N HIS A 34 -10.36 10.96 -6.96
CA HIS A 34 -11.63 11.60 -7.26
C HIS A 34 -11.62 13.13 -7.04
N ASP A 35 -11.05 13.60 -5.93
CA ASP A 35 -11.02 15.03 -5.57
C ASP A 35 -9.97 15.82 -6.40
N HIS A 36 -8.94 15.14 -6.93
CA HIS A 36 -7.82 15.73 -7.68
C HIS A 36 -7.55 14.99 -9.02
N PRO A 37 -8.52 15.00 -9.96
CA PRO A 37 -8.44 14.22 -11.20
C PRO A 37 -7.40 14.73 -12.21
N GLU A 38 -6.83 15.92 -11.99
CA GLU A 38 -5.75 16.49 -12.81
C GLU A 38 -4.41 15.76 -12.63
N THR A 39 -4.24 15.06 -11.50
CA THR A 39 -3.04 14.27 -11.20
C THR A 39 -3.24 12.83 -11.62
N ASP A 40 -2.25 12.22 -12.26
CA ASP A 40 -2.28 10.80 -12.59
C ASP A 40 -1.91 9.96 -11.36
N TRP A 41 -2.93 9.41 -10.71
CA TRP A 41 -2.80 8.56 -9.52
C TRP A 41 -2.57 7.08 -9.83
N SER A 42 -2.49 6.69 -11.11
CA SER A 42 -2.42 5.28 -11.52
C SER A 42 -1.23 4.52 -10.95
N LEU A 43 -0.13 5.21 -10.61
CA LEU A 43 1.00 4.60 -9.90
C LEU A 43 0.60 4.06 -8.52
N LEU A 44 -0.33 4.69 -7.82
CA LEU A 44 -0.84 4.22 -6.54
C LEU A 44 -2.09 3.35 -6.70
N THR A 45 -3.06 3.80 -7.51
CA THR A 45 -4.40 3.19 -7.61
C THR A 45 -4.48 1.97 -8.53
N ASP A 46 -3.50 1.79 -9.41
CA ASP A 46 -3.33 0.62 -10.26
C ASP A 46 -2.00 -0.10 -10.03
N ARG A 47 -0.85 0.57 -10.25
CA ARG A 47 0.47 -0.10 -10.23
C ARG A 47 0.79 -0.63 -8.83
N LEU A 48 0.82 0.21 -7.80
CA LEU A 48 1.09 -0.23 -6.43
C LEU A 48 -0.03 -1.13 -5.87
N TYR A 49 -1.29 -0.73 -6.07
CA TYR A 49 -2.45 -1.47 -5.58
C TYR A 49 -2.53 -2.88 -6.15
N ARG A 50 -2.34 -3.04 -7.46
CA ARG A 50 -2.61 -4.30 -8.17
C ARG A 50 -1.37 -5.02 -8.66
N ARG A 51 -0.36 -4.28 -9.10
CA ARG A 51 0.79 -4.80 -9.83
C ARG A 51 2.04 -4.68 -8.97
N TYR A 52 3.00 -3.91 -9.46
CA TYR A 52 4.25 -3.59 -8.82
C TYR A 52 4.75 -2.26 -9.40
N LEU A 53 5.63 -1.56 -8.68
CA LEU A 53 6.32 -0.39 -9.19
C LEU A 53 7.59 -0.82 -9.93
N ARG A 54 7.81 -0.25 -11.12
CA ARG A 54 9.10 -0.32 -11.82
C ARG A 54 10.08 0.64 -11.15
N ARG A 55 11.36 0.46 -11.44
CA ARG A 55 12.44 1.24 -10.83
C ARG A 55 12.27 2.74 -11.08
N GLU A 56 11.97 3.12 -12.32
CA GLU A 56 11.73 4.49 -12.74
C GLU A 56 10.46 5.12 -12.15
N GLU A 57 9.53 4.29 -11.65
CA GLU A 57 8.27 4.72 -11.06
C GLU A 57 8.38 4.94 -9.53
N LEU A 58 9.46 4.50 -8.88
CA LEU A 58 9.61 4.61 -7.41
C LEU A 58 9.55 6.06 -6.93
N ARG A 59 10.39 6.93 -7.50
CA ARG A 59 10.46 8.33 -7.09
C ARG A 59 9.15 9.10 -7.39
N PRO A 60 8.52 8.96 -8.57
CA PRO A 60 7.18 9.50 -8.80
C PRO A 60 6.14 8.97 -7.81
N ALA A 61 6.12 7.67 -7.51
CA ALA A 61 5.17 7.07 -6.57
C ALA A 61 5.37 7.56 -5.14
N LEU A 62 6.62 7.79 -4.70
CA LEU A 62 6.93 8.44 -3.41
C LEU A 62 6.34 9.85 -3.35
N GLY A 63 6.53 10.65 -4.41
CA GLY A 63 5.94 12.00 -4.50
C GLY A 63 4.42 11.97 -4.40
N LEU A 64 3.75 11.05 -5.10
CA LEU A 64 2.30 10.87 -5.00
C LEU A 64 1.88 10.43 -3.59
N MET A 65 2.63 9.53 -2.96
CA MET A 65 2.33 9.05 -1.62
C MET A 65 2.45 10.17 -0.57
N MET A 66 3.42 11.06 -0.72
CA MET A 66 3.52 12.27 0.11
C MET A 66 2.32 13.20 -0.08
N GLN A 67 1.87 13.40 -1.32
CA GLN A 67 0.66 14.19 -1.58
C GLN A 67 -0.59 13.55 -0.97
N VAL A 68 -0.74 12.22 -1.05
CA VAL A 68 -1.81 11.49 -0.35
C VAL A 68 -1.75 11.77 1.15
N GLN A 69 -0.56 11.72 1.76
CA GLN A 69 -0.38 12.01 3.18
C GLN A 69 -0.83 13.44 3.53
N GLU A 70 -0.46 14.44 2.73
CA GLU A 70 -0.89 15.84 2.89
C GLU A 70 -2.41 15.99 2.77
N ILE A 71 -3.02 15.37 1.76
CA ILE A 71 -4.48 15.34 1.58
C ILE A 71 -5.15 14.70 2.81
N PHE A 72 -4.62 13.57 3.27
CA PHE A 72 -5.17 12.81 4.40
C PHE A 72 -5.05 13.57 5.72
N ALA A 73 -4.04 14.42 5.88
CA ALA A 73 -3.88 15.29 7.06
C ALA A 73 -5.01 16.34 7.16
N LEU A 74 -5.68 16.65 6.05
CA LEU A 74 -6.83 17.57 6.02
C LEU A 74 -8.17 16.86 6.23
N LYS A 75 -8.21 15.53 6.24
CA LYS A 75 -9.45 14.73 6.36
C LYS A 75 -9.61 14.20 7.79
N PRO A 76 -10.63 14.63 8.55
CA PRO A 76 -10.87 14.10 9.89
C PRO A 76 -11.27 12.61 9.83
N ALA A 77 -10.57 11.76 10.59
CA ALA A 77 -10.74 10.31 10.52
C ALA A 77 -12.17 9.86 10.88
N LYS A 78 -12.81 10.53 11.83
CA LYS A 78 -14.16 10.20 12.31
C LYS A 78 -15.25 10.41 11.27
N SER A 79 -15.08 11.36 10.36
CA SER A 79 -16.08 11.68 9.33
C SER A 79 -15.72 11.14 7.95
N ALA A 80 -14.43 10.86 7.70
CA ALA A 80 -13.95 10.37 6.42
C ALA A 80 -14.07 8.84 6.27
N ILE A 81 -14.24 8.09 7.37
CA ILE A 81 -14.42 6.65 7.33
C ILE A 81 -15.69 6.28 8.09
N GLU A 82 -16.53 5.45 7.49
CA GLU A 82 -17.59 4.74 8.20
C GLU A 82 -16.99 3.58 8.99
N TRP A 83 -16.62 3.85 10.24
CA TRP A 83 -16.00 2.85 11.10
C TRP A 83 -16.98 1.75 11.47
N ASN A 84 -16.65 0.50 11.14
CA ASN A 84 -17.42 -0.66 11.55
C ASN A 84 -17.14 -0.99 13.04
N PRO A 85 -18.11 -0.83 13.96
CA PRO A 85 -17.89 -1.07 15.38
C PRO A 85 -17.44 -2.49 15.71
N ASN A 86 -17.77 -3.48 14.86
CA ASN A 86 -17.40 -4.88 15.05
C ASN A 86 -15.94 -5.20 14.71
N MET A 87 -15.21 -4.22 14.13
CA MET A 87 -13.79 -4.32 13.78
C MET A 87 -12.88 -3.53 14.72
N LEU A 88 -13.44 -2.54 15.45
CA LEU A 88 -12.68 -1.70 16.36
C LEU A 88 -12.25 -2.48 17.60
N GLY A 89 -10.98 -2.32 17.99
CA GLY A 89 -10.42 -2.93 19.20
C GLY A 89 -10.05 -4.41 19.10
N ASP A 90 -10.29 -5.05 17.94
CA ASP A 90 -9.90 -6.44 17.68
C ASP A 90 -8.73 -6.49 16.68
N LEU A 91 -7.52 -6.74 17.19
CA LEU A 91 -6.29 -6.82 16.39
C LEU A 91 -6.28 -8.00 15.38
N GLN A 92 -7.21 -8.95 15.50
CA GLN A 92 -7.44 -10.00 14.49
C GLN A 92 -8.32 -9.51 13.33
N LYS A 93 -8.84 -8.30 13.40
CA LYS A 93 -9.68 -7.69 12.38
C LYS A 93 -9.09 -6.40 11.87
N SER A 94 -8.64 -5.49 12.72
CA SER A 94 -8.05 -4.24 12.26
C SER A 94 -6.90 -3.82 13.15
N TRP A 95 -5.86 -3.30 12.52
CA TRP A 95 -4.72 -2.64 13.16
C TRP A 95 -4.88 -1.11 13.12
N LEU A 96 -5.95 -0.60 12.51
CA LEU A 96 -6.26 0.82 12.45
C LEU A 96 -6.93 1.28 13.75
N SER A 97 -6.72 2.54 14.10
CA SER A 97 -7.35 3.18 15.26
C SER A 97 -8.29 4.28 14.82
N SER A 98 -9.56 4.19 15.21
CA SER A 98 -10.58 5.23 14.94
C SER A 98 -10.42 6.48 15.82
N ASP A 99 -9.57 6.42 16.84
CA ASP A 99 -9.38 7.50 17.81
C ASP A 99 -8.39 8.57 17.33
N GLN A 100 -7.80 8.37 16.15
CA GLN A 100 -6.89 9.32 15.54
C GLN A 100 -7.63 10.56 15.00
N ALA A 101 -6.91 11.68 14.90
CA ALA A 101 -7.50 12.94 14.46
C ALA A 101 -7.77 12.95 12.95
N THR A 102 -6.78 12.53 12.16
CA THR A 102 -6.82 12.61 10.69
C THR A 102 -6.58 11.26 10.04
N LEU A 103 -6.90 11.14 8.74
CA LEU A 103 -6.54 9.95 7.98
C LEU A 103 -5.02 9.75 7.88
N ALA A 104 -4.23 10.83 7.95
CA ALA A 104 -2.77 10.72 7.93
C ALA A 104 -2.27 10.00 9.18
N ASP A 105 -2.87 10.28 10.33
CA ASP A 105 -2.56 9.63 11.61
C ASP A 105 -3.03 8.16 11.62
N VAL A 106 -4.22 7.88 11.05
CA VAL A 106 -4.74 6.50 10.93
C VAL A 106 -3.78 5.62 10.11
N PHE A 107 -3.27 6.17 9.01
CA PHE A 107 -2.44 5.44 8.05
C PHE A 107 -0.95 5.79 8.15
N GLU A 108 -0.49 6.39 9.25
CA GLU A 108 0.90 6.84 9.43
C GLU A 108 1.91 5.74 9.07
N ARG A 109 1.68 4.53 9.56
CA ARG A 109 2.52 3.36 9.27
C ARG A 109 2.55 2.98 7.80
N TYR A 110 1.50 3.27 7.02
CA TYR A 110 1.46 2.94 5.59
C TYR A 110 2.43 3.84 4.84
N PHE A 111 2.43 5.13 5.14
CA PHE A 111 3.36 6.11 4.56
C PHE A 111 4.80 5.75 4.92
N GLU A 112 5.08 5.54 6.20
CA GLU A 112 6.42 5.16 6.70
C GLU A 112 6.92 3.85 6.06
N ARG A 113 6.08 2.82 6.00
CA ARG A 113 6.48 1.49 5.49
C ARG A 113 6.62 1.48 3.98
N PHE A 114 5.84 2.29 3.26
CA PHE A 114 6.02 2.47 1.82
C PHE A 114 7.37 3.14 1.50
N GLU A 115 7.73 4.19 2.23
CA GLU A 115 9.03 4.84 2.11
C GLU A 115 10.18 3.84 2.36
N LYS A 116 10.10 3.07 3.45
CA LYS A 116 11.08 2.02 3.75
C LYS A 116 11.18 0.96 2.67
N ALA A 117 10.06 0.53 2.09
CA ALA A 117 10.05 -0.44 1.01
C ALA A 117 10.74 0.11 -0.25
N CYS A 118 10.50 1.36 -0.60
CA CYS A 118 11.17 2.03 -1.72
C CYS A 118 12.69 2.15 -1.48
N ASN A 119 13.08 2.66 -0.31
CA ASN A 119 14.50 2.79 0.07
C ASN A 119 15.23 1.44 0.08
N SER A 120 14.56 0.38 0.54
CA SER A 120 15.11 -1.00 0.51
C SER A 120 15.29 -1.50 -0.93
N ALA A 121 14.34 -1.22 -1.83
CA ALA A 121 14.44 -1.60 -3.24
C ALA A 121 15.57 -0.85 -3.96
N GLU A 122 15.74 0.45 -3.69
CA GLU A 122 16.84 1.25 -4.22
C GLU A 122 18.19 0.76 -3.70
N SER A 123 18.35 0.59 -2.39
CA SER A 123 19.58 0.09 -1.77
C SER A 123 19.97 -1.30 -2.28
N PHE A 124 18.99 -2.19 -2.49
CA PHE A 124 19.23 -3.50 -3.08
C PHE A 124 19.74 -3.40 -4.52
N PHE A 125 19.14 -2.53 -5.33
CA PHE A 125 19.61 -2.29 -6.70
C PHE A 125 21.03 -1.72 -6.73
N GLU A 126 21.35 -0.75 -5.88
CA GLU A 126 22.69 -0.18 -5.78
C GLU A 126 23.74 -1.22 -5.40
N SER A 127 23.39 -2.13 -4.48
CA SER A 127 24.31 -3.15 -3.98
C SER A 127 24.51 -4.31 -4.96
N PHE A 128 23.46 -4.72 -5.68
CA PHE A 128 23.46 -5.96 -6.47
C PHE A 128 23.24 -5.76 -7.97
N SER A 129 22.98 -4.53 -8.43
CA SER A 129 22.59 -4.21 -9.82
C SER A 129 21.39 -5.02 -10.34
N ILE A 130 20.56 -5.54 -9.43
CA ILE A 130 19.36 -6.32 -9.71
C ILE A 130 18.20 -5.59 -9.05
N TYR A 131 17.19 -5.21 -9.85
CA TYR A 131 16.03 -4.53 -9.31
C TYR A 131 15.02 -5.54 -8.74
N GLN A 132 14.67 -5.37 -7.46
CA GLN A 132 13.57 -6.08 -6.82
C GLN A 132 12.39 -5.11 -6.70
N PRO A 133 11.24 -5.40 -7.34
CA PRO A 133 10.15 -4.45 -7.44
C PRO A 133 9.41 -4.25 -6.12
N VAL A 134 8.88 -3.04 -5.93
CA VAL A 134 7.99 -2.74 -4.79
C VAL A 134 6.55 -3.13 -5.13
N ARG A 135 5.90 -3.90 -4.27
CA ARG A 135 4.52 -4.38 -4.47
C ARG A 135 3.83 -4.71 -3.16
N VAL A 136 2.50 -4.80 -3.21
CA VAL A 136 1.67 -5.30 -2.11
C VAL A 136 1.61 -6.83 -2.18
N VAL A 137 1.93 -7.51 -1.08
CA VAL A 137 2.00 -8.97 -0.98
C VAL A 137 1.31 -9.48 0.28
N ILE A 138 0.97 -10.77 0.29
CA ILE A 138 0.70 -11.48 1.55
C ILE A 138 2.01 -11.58 2.34
N SER A 139 2.01 -11.23 3.64
CA SER A 139 3.22 -11.20 4.46
C SER A 139 3.59 -12.53 5.13
N ASP A 140 2.65 -13.49 5.21
CA ASP A 140 2.98 -14.82 5.70
C ASP A 140 3.91 -15.56 4.73
N THR A 141 4.77 -16.46 5.24
CA THR A 141 5.79 -17.12 4.42
C THR A 141 5.21 -17.84 3.19
N PRO A 142 4.11 -18.62 3.29
CA PRO A 142 3.55 -19.31 2.13
C PRO A 142 2.99 -18.34 1.07
N GLY A 143 2.23 -17.32 1.49
CA GLY A 143 1.64 -16.32 0.62
C GLY A 143 2.71 -15.42 -0.02
N PHE A 144 3.72 -15.04 0.74
CA PHE A 144 4.86 -14.30 0.23
C PHE A 144 5.61 -15.08 -0.84
N MET A 145 5.93 -16.36 -0.59
CA MET A 145 6.63 -17.19 -1.58
C MET A 145 5.80 -17.38 -2.85
N ARG A 146 4.47 -17.52 -2.71
CA ARG A 146 3.54 -17.58 -3.84
C ARG A 146 3.61 -16.30 -4.68
N ASP A 147 3.48 -15.13 -4.04
CA ASP A 147 3.48 -13.84 -4.74
C ASP A 147 4.88 -13.53 -5.31
N LYS A 148 5.94 -13.85 -4.56
CA LYS A 148 7.33 -13.59 -4.95
C LYS A 148 7.78 -14.37 -6.18
N ASN A 149 7.38 -15.64 -6.28
CA ASN A 149 7.77 -16.52 -7.38
C ASN A 149 6.96 -16.28 -8.67
N LYS A 150 5.96 -15.40 -8.64
CA LYS A 150 5.20 -15.04 -9.84
C LYS A 150 6.06 -14.21 -10.80
N PRO A 151 6.10 -14.57 -12.10
CA PRO A 151 6.68 -13.73 -13.13
C PRO A 151 6.02 -12.36 -13.17
N LEU A 152 6.81 -11.30 -13.42
CA LEU A 152 6.27 -9.94 -13.54
C LEU A 152 5.25 -9.79 -14.68
N ALA A 153 5.39 -10.60 -15.74
CA ALA A 153 4.41 -10.65 -16.83
C ALA A 153 3.00 -11.05 -16.35
N GLU A 154 2.86 -11.87 -15.30
CA GLU A 154 1.55 -12.18 -14.71
C GLU A 154 0.96 -10.96 -14.00
N TYR A 155 1.78 -10.12 -13.36
CA TYR A 155 1.32 -8.87 -12.77
C TYR A 155 0.95 -7.84 -13.83
N ASP A 156 1.73 -7.74 -14.91
CA ASP A 156 1.43 -6.83 -16.02
C ASP A 156 0.13 -7.20 -16.75
N ALA A 157 -0.17 -8.50 -16.86
CA ALA A 157 -1.41 -9.02 -17.43
C ALA A 157 -2.60 -9.02 -16.45
N LEU A 158 -2.40 -8.59 -15.19
CA LEU A 158 -3.44 -8.69 -14.18
C LEU A 158 -4.57 -7.67 -14.43
N GLU A 159 -5.78 -8.19 -14.54
CA GLU A 159 -7.04 -7.44 -14.61
C GLU A 159 -7.93 -7.76 -13.39
N GLY A 160 -8.66 -6.77 -12.88
CA GLY A 160 -9.59 -6.97 -11.76
C GLY A 160 -8.91 -7.00 -10.39
N LYS A 161 -9.05 -8.12 -9.66
CA LYS A 161 -8.60 -8.26 -8.25
C LYS A 161 -7.09 -8.52 -8.15
N PRO A 162 -6.37 -7.83 -7.25
CA PRO A 162 -4.95 -8.03 -7.06
C PRO A 162 -4.63 -9.38 -6.40
N PHE A 163 -3.44 -9.94 -6.62
CA PHE A 163 -3.07 -11.27 -6.10
C PHE A 163 -3.12 -11.37 -4.58
N TRP A 164 -2.80 -10.28 -3.86
CA TRP A 164 -2.85 -10.26 -2.39
C TRP A 164 -4.29 -10.34 -1.84
N LEU A 165 -5.31 -10.09 -2.68
CA LEU A 165 -6.73 -10.31 -2.38
C LEU A 165 -7.30 -11.64 -2.89
N GLN A 166 -6.47 -12.50 -3.50
CA GLN A 166 -6.85 -13.84 -3.98
C GLN A 166 -6.43 -14.94 -2.99
#